data_AF-A0A530GS91-F1
#
_entry.id   AF-A0A530GS91-F1
#
_cell.length_a   1.000
_cell.length_b   1.000
_cell.length_c   1.000
_cell.angle_alpha   90.00
_cell.angle_beta   90.00
_cell.angle_gamma   90.00
#
_symmetry.space_group_name_H-M   'P 1'
#
loop_
_entity.id
_entity.type
_entity.pdbx_description
1 polymer ?
#
loop_
_entity_poly.entity_id
_entity_poly.type
_entity_poly.pdbx_seq_one_letter_code
_entity_poly.pdbx_strand_id
1 'polypeptide(L)'
;TVRLSVEGEDGFSLEGASSMAEISRSPEELVKATMGPHHQYPDGLALYLGTMFVPSKDRGEKGKGFTHKVGDIVTISSEKLGALTNRVRLSPDCPHWTYGASHLMRDLAKANLL
;
A
#
# COMPACT_ATOMS: atom_id res chain seq x y z
N THR A 1 -12.89 -3.77 -4.82
CA THR A 1 -12.71 -2.96 -3.60
C THR A 1 -11.43 -3.36 -2.91
N VAL A 2 -10.68 -2.37 -2.43
CA VAL A 2 -9.53 -2.56 -1.55
C VAL A 2 -10.00 -2.27 -0.13
N ARG A 3 -9.68 -3.13 0.82
CA ARG A 3 -10.01 -2.98 2.24
C ARG A 3 -8.74 -2.71 3.03
N LEU A 4 -8.87 -1.95 4.10
CA LEU A 4 -7.83 -1.66 5.08
C LEU A 4 -8.36 -2.04 6.46
N SER A 5 -7.56 -2.74 7.25
CA SER A 5 -7.74 -2.84 8.70
C SER A 5 -6.46 -2.46 9.44
N VAL A 6 -6.63 -1.85 10.60
CA VAL A 6 -5.55 -1.57 11.55
C VAL A 6 -5.98 -2.10 12.91
N GLU A 7 -5.16 -2.93 13.52
CA GLU A 7 -5.35 -3.49 14.85
C GLU A 7 -4.17 -3.11 15.74
N GLY A 8 -4.46 -2.45 16.86
CA GLY A 8 -3.49 -2.07 17.87
C GLY A 8 -3.53 -2.99 19.08
N GLU A 9 -2.37 -3.20 19.72
CA GLU A 9 -2.26 -3.96 20.97
C GLU A 9 -2.99 -3.26 22.15
N ASP A 10 -3.29 -1.97 22.00
CA ASP A 10 -4.09 -1.16 22.93
C ASP A 10 -5.61 -1.31 22.73
N GLY A 11 -6.05 -2.32 21.96
CA GLY A 11 -7.46 -2.56 21.65
C GLY A 11 -8.04 -1.60 20.60
N PHE A 12 -7.19 -0.77 19.97
CA PHE A 12 -7.62 0.09 18.87
C PHE A 12 -7.92 -0.75 17.61
N SER A 13 -9.04 -0.46 16.96
CA SER A 13 -9.37 -1.00 15.65
C SER A 13 -9.82 0.10 14.69
N LEU A 14 -9.44 -0.01 13.42
CA LEU A 14 -9.88 0.88 12.37
C LEU A 14 -10.05 0.08 11.08
N GLU A 15 -11.17 0.30 10.40
CA GLU A 15 -11.44 -0.30 9.10
C GLU A 15 -11.71 0.78 8.07
N GLY A 16 -11.27 0.54 6.84
CA GLY A 16 -11.52 1.40 5.70
C GLY A 16 -11.73 0.56 4.44
N ALA A 17 -12.39 1.15 3.46
CA ALA A 17 -12.52 0.55 2.14
C ALA A 17 -12.39 1.63 1.07
N SER A 18 -11.86 1.27 -0.08
CA SER A 18 -11.77 2.12 -1.26
C SER A 18 -12.24 1.34 -2.47
N SER A 19 -13.22 1.90 -3.19
CA SER A 19 -13.61 1.40 -4.49
C SER A 19 -12.70 1.97 -5.57
N MET A 20 -12.01 1.10 -6.31
CA MET A 20 -11.21 1.54 -7.46
C MET A 20 -12.06 2.15 -8.59
N ALA A 21 -13.38 1.97 -8.56
CA ALA A 21 -14.30 2.61 -9.51
C ALA A 21 -14.55 4.09 -9.20
N GLU A 22 -14.16 4.57 -8.01
CA GLU A 22 -14.45 5.94 -7.54
C GLU A 22 -13.22 6.86 -7.55
N ILE A 23 -12.07 6.37 -8.02
CA ILE A 23 -10.89 7.22 -8.19
C ILE A 23 -11.13 8.24 -9.31
N SER A 24 -10.61 9.45 -9.16
CA SER A 24 -10.89 10.60 -10.05
C SER A 24 -10.32 10.47 -11.47
N ARG A 25 -9.36 9.57 -11.67
CA ARG A 25 -8.71 9.28 -12.94
C ARG A 25 -8.54 7.78 -13.08
N SER A 26 -8.79 7.25 -14.28
CA SER A 26 -8.58 5.82 -14.50
C SER A 26 -7.09 5.45 -14.41
N PRO A 27 -6.74 4.19 -14.12
CA PRO A 27 -5.34 3.74 -14.16
C PRO A 27 -4.66 4.04 -15.50
N GLU A 28 -5.39 3.88 -16.62
CA GLU A 28 -4.89 4.16 -17.97
C GLU A 28 -4.57 5.65 -18.17
N GLU A 29 -5.41 6.54 -17.65
CA GLU A 29 -5.13 7.99 -17.67
C GLU A 29 -3.91 8.35 -16.82
N LEU A 30 -3.78 7.75 -15.64
CA LEU A 30 -2.64 7.97 -14.75
C LEU A 30 -1.33 7.46 -15.37
N VAL A 31 -1.36 6.31 -16.04
CA VAL A 31 -0.19 5.80 -16.79
C VAL A 31 0.18 6.73 -17.94
N LYS A 32 -0.80 7.18 -18.75
CA LYS A 32 -0.55 8.16 -19.84
C LYS A 32 0.02 9.49 -19.32
N ALA A 33 -0.43 9.94 -18.16
CA ALA A 33 0.10 11.15 -17.53
C ALA A 33 1.51 10.95 -16.98
N THR A 34 1.84 9.75 -16.51
CA THR A 34 3.16 9.42 -15.93
C THR A 34 4.20 9.14 -17.00
N MET A 35 3.82 8.43 -18.07
CA MET A 35 4.69 7.99 -19.16
C MET A 35 4.36 8.78 -20.42
N GLY A 36 5.17 9.80 -20.71
CA GLY A 36 4.95 10.71 -21.84
C GLY A 36 6.26 11.31 -22.34
N PRO A 37 6.22 12.37 -23.17
CA PRO A 37 7.43 12.98 -23.74
C PRO A 37 8.44 13.50 -22.70
N HIS A 38 7.99 13.79 -21.48
CA HIS A 38 8.84 14.32 -20.40
C HIS A 38 9.46 13.24 -19.51
N HIS A 39 8.87 12.04 -19.45
CA HIS A 39 9.32 10.96 -18.58
C HIS A 39 9.17 9.61 -19.29
N GLN A 40 10.30 8.90 -19.45
CA GLN A 40 10.35 7.57 -20.05
C GLN A 40 10.89 6.56 -19.04
N TYR A 41 10.18 5.43 -18.90
CA TYR A 41 10.54 4.34 -17.99
C TYR A 41 10.61 3.03 -18.79
N PRO A 42 11.70 2.79 -19.55
CA PRO A 42 11.81 1.63 -20.45
C PRO A 42 11.73 0.29 -19.70
N ASP A 43 12.17 0.26 -18.44
CA ASP A 43 12.12 -0.94 -17.58
C ASP A 43 10.82 -1.04 -16.75
N GLY A 44 9.88 -0.10 -16.95
CA GLY A 44 8.63 -0.02 -16.21
C GLY A 44 8.70 0.77 -14.90
N LEU A 45 7.58 0.81 -14.17
CA LEU A 45 7.43 1.53 -12.91
C LEU A 45 6.34 0.87 -12.05
N ALA A 46 6.36 1.16 -10.74
CA ALA A 46 5.25 0.88 -9.84
C ALA A 46 4.46 2.17 -9.58
N LEU A 47 3.18 2.21 -9.99
CA LEU A 47 2.32 3.37 -9.81
C LEU A 47 1.35 3.16 -8.66
N TYR A 48 1.47 3.98 -7.62
CA TYR A 48 0.51 4.00 -6.52
C TYR A 48 -0.67 4.91 -6.88
N LEU A 49 -1.85 4.33 -7.05
CA LEU A 49 -3.05 5.01 -7.56
C LEU A 49 -3.78 5.88 -6.50
N GLY A 50 -3.15 6.08 -5.34
CA GLY A 50 -3.72 6.80 -4.21
C GLY A 50 -4.66 5.95 -3.36
N THR A 51 -5.17 6.56 -2.29
CA THR A 51 -6.17 5.99 -1.39
C THR A 51 -7.27 7.01 -1.20
N MET A 52 -8.53 6.56 -1.16
CA MET A 52 -9.67 7.42 -0.81
C MET A 52 -9.89 7.47 0.70
N PHE A 53 -9.12 6.70 1.45
CA PHE A 53 -9.26 6.61 2.89
C PHE A 53 -8.43 7.68 3.59
N VAL A 54 -9.10 8.52 4.38
CA VAL A 54 -8.47 9.43 5.34
C VAL A 54 -8.82 8.93 6.73
N PRO A 55 -7.85 8.47 7.54
CA PRO A 55 -8.14 7.97 8.87
C PRO A 55 -8.53 9.13 9.80
N SER A 56 -9.84 9.30 10.00
CA SER A 56 -10.43 10.34 10.86
C SER A 56 -10.77 9.85 12.27
N LYS A 57 -10.69 8.52 12.52
CA LYS A 57 -10.93 7.95 13.84
C LYS A 57 -9.79 8.35 14.77
N ASP A 58 -10.13 9.17 15.77
CA ASP A 58 -9.19 9.57 16.81
C ASP A 58 -8.56 8.34 17.49
N ARG A 59 -7.24 8.39 17.67
CA ARG A 59 -6.52 7.44 18.52
C ARG A 59 -5.71 8.17 19.58
N GLY A 60 -6.14 8.04 20.83
CA GLY A 60 -5.57 8.79 21.96
C GLY A 60 -6.43 10.01 22.29
N GLU A 61 -6.05 11.18 21.79
CA GLU A 61 -6.75 12.44 22.08
C GLU A 61 -7.86 12.75 21.07
N LYS A 62 -8.99 13.27 21.56
CA LYS A 62 -10.13 13.68 20.73
C LYS A 62 -9.75 14.84 19.81
N GLY A 63 -10.13 14.76 18.53
CA GLY A 63 -9.89 15.75 17.49
C GLY A 63 -8.46 15.79 16.95
N LYS A 64 -7.60 14.84 17.35
CA LYS A 64 -6.20 14.76 16.87
C LYS A 64 -6.03 13.79 15.70
N GLY A 65 -7.09 13.07 15.34
CA GLY A 65 -7.08 12.09 14.27
C GLY A 65 -6.28 10.85 14.64
N PHE A 66 -5.80 10.19 13.60
CA PHE A 66 -5.14 8.90 13.71
C PHE A 66 -3.63 9.03 13.56
N THR A 67 -2.90 8.29 14.39
CA THR A 67 -1.50 7.96 14.15
C THR A 67 -1.25 6.51 14.50
N HIS A 68 -0.28 5.91 13.82
CA HIS A 68 0.16 4.56 14.12
C HIS A 68 0.88 4.52 15.48
N LYS A 69 0.77 3.38 16.15
CA LYS A 69 1.65 3.01 17.26
C LYS A 69 2.53 1.83 16.82
N VAL A 70 3.71 1.72 17.43
CA VAL A 70 4.55 0.53 17.26
C VAL A 70 3.75 -0.71 17.67
N GLY A 71 3.81 -1.78 16.87
CA GLY A 71 3.08 -3.01 17.09
C GLY A 71 1.78 -3.12 16.30
N ASP A 72 1.26 -2.02 15.74
CA ASP A 72 0.04 -2.06 14.90
C ASP A 72 0.17 -3.10 13.79
N ILE A 73 -0.88 -3.90 13.61
CA ILE A 73 -1.04 -4.78 12.46
C ILE A 73 -1.89 -4.05 11.43
N VAL A 74 -1.30 -3.77 10.27
CA VAL A 74 -1.96 -3.11 9.15
C VAL A 74 -2.17 -4.16 8.06
N THR A 75 -3.42 -4.39 7.68
CA THR A 75 -3.77 -5.32 6.60
C THR A 75 -4.48 -4.56 5.48
N ILE A 76 -3.94 -4.67 4.26
CA ILE A 76 -4.58 -4.21 3.03
C ILE A 76 -4.99 -5.43 2.23
N SER A 77 -6.24 -5.53 1.82
CA SER A 77 -6.74 -6.71 1.11
C SER A 77 -7.64 -6.41 -0.07
N SER A 78 -7.68 -7.35 -1.01
CA SER A 78 -8.66 -7.40 -2.09
C SER A 78 -8.95 -8.86 -2.43
N GLU A 79 -10.13 -9.12 -2.97
CA GLU A 79 -10.54 -10.47 -3.33
C GLU A 79 -9.59 -11.14 -4.33
N LYS A 80 -9.07 -10.38 -5.30
CA LYS A 80 -8.23 -10.90 -6.38
C LYS A 80 -6.77 -11.12 -6.00
N LEU A 81 -6.24 -10.30 -5.09
CA LEU A 81 -4.80 -10.30 -4.75
C LEU A 81 -4.52 -10.84 -3.34
N GLY A 82 -5.55 -11.20 -2.58
CA GLY A 82 -5.39 -11.60 -1.19
C GLY A 82 -5.09 -10.41 -0.29
N ALA A 83 -4.20 -10.60 0.69
CA ALA A 83 -3.89 -9.61 1.70
C ALA A 83 -2.38 -9.37 1.84
N LEU A 84 -2.02 -8.10 2.00
CA LEU A 84 -0.72 -7.65 2.46
C LEU A 84 -0.87 -7.21 3.92
N THR A 85 -0.19 -7.91 4.83
CA THR A 85 -0.22 -7.61 6.27
C THR A 85 1.18 -7.27 6.75
N ASN A 86 1.31 -6.12 7.40
CA ASN A 86 2.57 -5.63 7.96
C ASN A 86 2.39 -5.21 9.42
N ARG A 87 3.43 -5.42 10.23
CA ARG A 87 3.51 -4.89 11.59
C ARG A 87 4.29 -3.58 11.59
N VAL A 88 3.75 -2.54 12.21
CA VAL A 88 4.43 -1.25 12.36
C VAL A 88 5.59 -1.39 13.35
N ARG A 89 6.77 -0.99 12.89
CA ARG A 89 8.02 -0.96 13.67
C ARG A 89 8.81 0.29 13.34
N LEU A 90 9.75 0.64 14.22
CA LEU A 90 10.74 1.66 13.92
C LEU A 90 11.67 1.15 12.83
N SER A 91 11.98 1.99 11.85
CA SER A 91 12.89 1.65 10.74
C SER A 91 14.23 1.02 11.18
N PRO A 92 14.95 1.51 12.23
CA PRO A 92 16.21 0.90 12.65
C PRO A 92 16.07 -0.52 13.23
N ASP A 93 14.87 -0.92 13.66
CA ASP A 93 14.62 -2.26 14.21
C ASP A 93 14.23 -3.29 13.14
N CYS A 94 13.90 -2.82 11.93
CA CYS A 94 13.51 -3.69 10.84
C CYS A 94 14.75 -4.37 10.23
N PRO A 95 14.65 -5.65 9.82
CA PRO A 95 15.71 -6.30 9.07
C PRO A 95 16.06 -5.50 7.82
N HIS A 96 17.35 -5.42 7.51
CA HIS A 96 17.81 -4.84 6.25
C HIS A 96 17.18 -5.55 5.06
N TRP A 97 16.83 -4.78 4.03
CA TRP A 97 16.30 -5.34 2.80
C TRP A 97 17.38 -6.12 2.06
N THR A 98 17.12 -7.39 1.81
CA THR A 98 17.98 -8.27 1.01
C THR A 98 17.33 -8.63 -0.33
N TYR A 99 16.04 -8.36 -0.48
CA TYR A 99 15.26 -8.56 -1.70
C TYR A 99 15.06 -7.23 -2.43
N GLY A 100 15.23 -7.23 -3.75
CA GLY A 100 15.16 -6.02 -4.56
C GLY A 100 14.62 -6.34 -5.96
N ALA A 101 14.47 -5.32 -6.81
CA ALA A 101 13.86 -5.47 -8.13
C ALA A 101 14.53 -6.56 -8.99
N SER A 102 15.85 -6.70 -8.95
CA SER A 102 16.56 -7.75 -9.70
C SER A 102 16.27 -9.16 -9.19
N HIS A 103 15.93 -9.34 -7.92
CA HIS A 103 15.48 -10.62 -7.38
C HIS A 103 14.06 -10.93 -7.86
N LEU A 104 13.16 -9.94 -7.83
CA LEU A 104 11.80 -10.07 -8.36
C LEU A 104 11.79 -10.54 -9.81
N MET A 105 12.52 -9.86 -10.69
CA MET A 105 12.57 -10.24 -12.10
C MET A 105 13.12 -11.65 -12.31
N ARG A 106 14.13 -12.06 -11.52
CA ARG A 106 14.68 -13.43 -11.58
C ARG A 106 13.66 -14.47 -11.13
N ASP A 107 12.85 -14.19 -10.13
CA ASP A 107 11.84 -15.13 -9.64
C ASP A 107 10.63 -15.23 -10.59
N LEU A 108 10.19 -14.11 -11.17
CA LEU A 108 9.16 -14.11 -12.21
C LEU A 108 9.60 -14.90 -13.45
N ALA A 109 10.86 -14.76 -13.89
CA ALA A 109 11.43 -15.56 -14.97
C ALA A 109 11.38 -17.07 -14.66
N LYS A 110 11.84 -17.46 -13.46
CA LYS A 110 11.80 -18.87 -13.02
C LYS A 110 10.39 -19.43 -12.96
N ALA A 111 9.41 -18.58 -12.66
CA ALA A 111 7.99 -18.94 -12.61
C ALA A 111 7.28 -18.90 -13.98
N ASN A 112 7.99 -18.59 -15.07
CA ASN A 112 7.43 -18.37 -16.42
C ASN A 112 6.34 -17.29 -16.47
N LEU A 113 6.57 -16.17 -15.77
CA LEU A 113 5.68 -15.01 -15.70
C LEU A 113 6.26 -13.76 -16.41
N LEU A 114 7.37 -13.91 -17.12
CA LEU A 114 8.00 -12.89 -17.96
C LEU A 114 8.01 -13.31 -19.43
#